data_AF-A0A5A7UKS5-F1
#
_entry.id   AF-A0A5A7UKS5-F1
#
_cell.length_a   1.000
_cell.length_b   1.000
_cell.length_c   1.000
_cell.angle_alpha   90.00
_cell.angle_beta   90.00
_cell.angle_gamma   90.00
#
_symmetry.space_group_name_H-M   'P 1'
#
loop_
_entity.id
_entity.type
_entity.pdbx_description
1 polymer ?
#
loop_
_entity_poly.entity_id
_entity_poly.type
_entity_poly.pdbx_seq_one_letter_code
_entity_poly.pdbx_strand_id
1 'polypeptide(L)'
;MSTFLMPEGVISKPERILRNFFWEGQKGSKINHLVGWETVTRDLVDGGYKARNMALLVKWGWRYLEEEDSLWCKVVRSIHGKDIFNWHTTGKEEKCLKSPWASISGPWLKIDALATFRLGNGRRIAFWLDPWESEIPLLSLDF
;
A
#
# COMPACT_ATOMS: atom_id res chain seq x y z
N MET A 1 -12.13 -2.78 -4.43
CA MET A 1 -10.77 -2.69 -3.84
C MET A 1 -10.90 -2.72 -2.32
N SER A 2 -9.92 -3.26 -1.61
CA SER A 2 -9.90 -3.21 -0.13
C SER A 2 -9.61 -1.79 0.35
N THR A 3 -10.20 -1.37 1.46
CA THR A 3 -9.96 -0.06 2.11
C THR A 3 -9.39 -0.20 3.52
N PHE A 4 -9.18 -1.43 3.99
CA PHE A 4 -8.62 -1.75 5.29
C PHE A 4 -7.53 -2.82 5.18
N LEU A 5 -6.63 -2.84 6.17
CA LEU A 5 -5.65 -3.90 6.35
C LEU A 5 -6.36 -5.15 6.87
N MET A 6 -6.19 -6.27 6.17
CA MET A 6 -6.85 -7.51 6.54
C MET A 6 -6.25 -8.06 7.84
N PRO A 7 -7.06 -8.39 8.87
CA PRO A 7 -6.56 -9.00 10.09
C PRO A 7 -5.93 -10.37 9.82
N GLU A 8 -4.91 -10.74 10.59
CA GLU A 8 -4.20 -12.01 10.40
C GLU A 8 -5.12 -13.24 10.56
N GLY A 9 -6.10 -13.18 11.47
CA GLY A 9 -7.11 -14.23 11.61
C GLY A 9 -8.05 -14.37 10.40
N VAL A 10 -8.15 -13.35 9.54
CA VAL A 10 -8.89 -13.42 8.27
C VAL A 10 -7.99 -13.92 7.16
N ILE A 11 -6.72 -13.50 7.13
CA ILE A 11 -5.69 -13.97 6.18
C ILE A 11 -5.41 -15.47 6.35
N SER A 12 -5.36 -15.96 7.58
CA SER A 12 -5.04 -17.36 7.89
C SER A 12 -6.12 -18.34 7.42
N LYS A 13 -7.37 -17.89 7.25
CA LYS A 13 -8.48 -18.74 6.78
C LYS A 13 -8.29 -19.21 5.34
N PRO A 14 -8.14 -18.33 4.33
CA PRO A 14 -7.86 -18.75 2.96
C PRO A 14 -6.50 -19.44 2.84
N GLU A 15 -5.46 -19.00 3.58
CA GLU A 15 -4.17 -19.70 3.58
C GLU A 15 -4.28 -21.14 4.07
N ARG A 16 -5.08 -21.38 5.11
CA ARG A 16 -5.37 -22.74 5.59
C ARG A 16 -6.14 -23.55 4.55
N ILE A 17 -7.11 -22.97 3.85
CA ILE A 17 -7.85 -23.67 2.79
C ILE A 17 -6.89 -24.05 1.66
N LEU A 18 -6.01 -23.13 1.23
CA LEU A 18 -5.00 -23.41 0.21
C LEU A 18 -4.02 -24.49 0.67
N ARG A 19 -3.56 -24.43 1.93
CA ARG A 19 -2.68 -25.43 2.51
C ARG A 19 -3.31 -26.81 2.53
N ASN A 20 -4.55 -26.89 3.01
CA ASN A 20 -5.29 -28.13 3.06
C ASN A 20 -5.55 -28.65 1.64
N PHE A 21 -5.93 -27.80 0.69
CA PHE A 21 -6.08 -28.21 -0.71
C PHE A 21 -4.78 -28.76 -1.30
N PHE A 22 -3.67 -28.05 -1.09
CA PHE A 22 -2.36 -28.44 -1.62
C PHE A 22 -1.89 -29.79 -1.09
N TRP A 23 -2.15 -30.08 0.19
CA TRP A 23 -1.65 -31.28 0.84
C TRP A 23 -2.64 -32.44 0.98
N GLU A 24 -3.93 -32.17 1.10
CA GLU A 24 -4.95 -33.21 1.31
C GLU A 24 -5.42 -33.81 -0.02
N GLY A 25 -5.16 -33.15 -1.16
CA GLY A 25 -5.51 -33.66 -2.48
C GLY A 25 -6.98 -34.06 -2.58
N GLN A 26 -7.26 -35.24 -3.16
CA GLN A 26 -8.62 -35.80 -3.24
C GLN A 26 -8.97 -36.52 -1.92
N LYS A 27 -10.25 -36.48 -1.51
CA LYS A 27 -10.73 -37.16 -0.30
C LYS A 27 -10.22 -38.61 -0.22
N GLY A 28 -9.34 -38.89 0.75
CA GLY A 28 -8.81 -40.23 1.03
C GLY A 28 -7.30 -40.39 0.84
N SER A 29 -6.61 -39.46 0.17
CA SER A 29 -5.15 -39.49 0.06
C SER A 29 -4.48 -38.77 1.23
N LYS A 30 -3.85 -39.52 2.15
CA LYS A 30 -2.88 -38.94 3.09
C LYS A 30 -1.54 -38.83 2.38
N ILE A 31 -1.26 -37.67 1.81
CA ILE A 31 0.06 -37.36 1.25
C ILE A 31 0.97 -36.94 2.40
N ASN A 32 2.14 -37.56 2.51
CA ASN A 32 3.13 -37.15 3.50
C ASN A 32 3.61 -35.73 3.18
N HIS A 33 3.55 -34.82 4.15
CA HIS A 33 4.05 -33.46 4.01
C HIS A 33 5.60 -33.48 4.03
N LEU A 34 6.22 -33.65 2.86
CA LEU A 34 7.68 -33.70 2.73
C LEU A 34 8.34 -32.32 2.82
N VAL A 35 7.56 -31.25 2.65
CA VAL A 35 8.03 -29.85 2.68
C VAL A 35 7.12 -29.05 3.63
N GLY A 36 7.70 -28.24 4.51
CA GLY A 36 6.96 -27.36 5.40
C GLY A 36 6.16 -26.30 4.63
N TRP A 37 4.99 -25.91 5.15
CA TRP A 37 4.12 -24.93 4.47
C TRP A 37 4.83 -23.59 4.26
N GLU A 38 5.62 -23.19 5.24
CA GLU A 38 6.42 -21.96 5.26
C GLU A 38 7.43 -21.93 4.12
N THR A 39 8.02 -23.08 3.78
CA THR A 39 8.94 -23.22 2.63
C THR A 39 8.19 -23.08 1.31
N VAL A 40 6.98 -23.67 1.21
CA VAL A 40 6.13 -23.53 0.02
C VAL A 40 5.65 -22.09 -0.17
N THR A 41 5.34 -21.40 0.94
CA THR A 41 4.86 -20.02 0.91
C THR A 41 5.97 -18.98 0.99
N ARG A 42 7.25 -19.36 0.96
CA ARG A 42 8.36 -18.40 1.09
C ARG A 42 8.32 -17.36 -0.03
N ASP A 43 8.06 -17.78 -1.26
CA ASP A 43 7.87 -16.89 -2.41
C ASP A 43 6.50 -16.16 -2.38
N LEU A 44 5.55 -16.67 -1.58
CA LEU A 44 4.31 -15.98 -1.24
C LEU A 44 4.46 -14.97 -0.10
N VAL A 45 5.58 -14.89 0.61
CA VAL A 45 5.77 -13.78 1.57
C VAL A 45 5.73 -12.45 0.82
N ASP A 46 6.24 -12.42 -0.41
CA ASP A 46 6.18 -11.28 -1.33
C ASP A 46 4.89 -11.22 -2.17
N GLY A 47 4.17 -12.35 -2.35
CA GLY A 47 2.99 -12.45 -3.25
C GLY A 47 1.66 -12.88 -2.61
N GLY A 48 1.63 -13.09 -1.30
CA GLY A 48 0.55 -13.69 -0.53
C GLY A 48 -0.60 -12.74 -0.24
N TYR A 49 -1.63 -13.20 0.47
CA TYR A 49 -2.83 -12.39 0.71
C TYR A 49 -2.54 -11.09 1.45
N LYS A 50 -1.58 -11.09 2.39
CA LYS A 50 -1.10 -9.88 3.08
C LYS A 50 -0.49 -8.88 2.10
N ALA A 51 0.43 -9.34 1.25
CA ALA A 51 1.07 -8.50 0.23
C ALA A 51 0.04 -7.96 -0.79
N ARG A 52 -0.89 -8.81 -1.25
CA ARG A 52 -1.99 -8.40 -2.14
C ARG A 52 -2.91 -7.35 -1.51
N ASN A 53 -3.27 -7.53 -0.24
CA ASN A 53 -4.07 -6.55 0.48
C ASN A 53 -3.32 -5.22 0.64
N MET A 54 -2.03 -5.26 0.95
CA MET A 54 -1.18 -4.07 1.03
C MET A 54 -1.05 -3.36 -0.33
N ALA A 55 -0.84 -4.09 -1.42
CA ALA A 55 -0.82 -3.53 -2.77
C ALA A 55 -2.14 -2.84 -3.15
N LEU A 56 -3.28 -3.40 -2.74
CA LEU A 56 -4.59 -2.77 -2.94
C LEU A 56 -4.75 -1.47 -2.15
N LEU A 57 -4.19 -1.39 -0.93
CA LEU A 57 -4.19 -0.16 -0.14
C LEU A 57 -3.30 0.91 -0.76
N VAL A 58 -2.08 0.55 -1.19
CA VAL A 58 -1.18 1.44 -1.92
C VAL A 58 -1.85 1.97 -3.19
N LYS A 59 -2.58 1.12 -3.92
CA LYS A 59 -3.31 1.54 -5.12
C LYS A 59 -4.31 2.67 -4.85
N TRP A 60 -4.91 2.73 -3.66
CA TRP A 60 -5.75 3.88 -3.28
C TRP A 60 -4.95 5.16 -3.10
N GLY A 61 -3.77 5.09 -2.48
CA GLY A 61 -2.86 6.22 -2.39
C GLY A 61 -2.45 6.72 -3.78
N TRP A 62 -2.17 5.82 -4.71
CA TRP A 62 -1.84 6.18 -6.09
C TRP A 62 -3.00 6.91 -6.78
N ARG A 63 -4.22 6.36 -6.66
CA ARG A 63 -5.43 6.98 -7.21
C ARG A 63 -5.72 8.36 -6.60
N TYR A 64 -5.37 8.59 -5.34
CA TYR A 64 -5.54 9.89 -4.71
C TYR A 64 -4.69 10.98 -5.34
N LEU A 65 -3.48 10.62 -5.78
CA LEU A 65 -2.58 11.53 -6.49
C LEU A 65 -3.04 11.79 -7.93
N GLU A 66 -3.57 10.76 -8.59
CA GLU A 66 -4.04 10.81 -9.97
C GLU A 66 -5.41 11.51 -10.11
N GLU A 67 -6.37 11.16 -9.26
CA GLU A 67 -7.76 11.63 -9.29
C GLU A 67 -7.99 12.85 -8.39
N GLU A 68 -7.03 13.77 -8.28
CA GLU A 68 -7.06 14.91 -7.34
C GLU A 68 -8.36 15.74 -7.39
N ASP A 69 -8.93 15.93 -8.58
CA ASP A 69 -10.14 16.75 -8.79
C ASP A 69 -11.47 16.01 -8.49
N SER A 70 -11.40 14.72 -8.21
CA SER A 70 -12.56 13.90 -7.90
C SER A 70 -13.22 14.33 -6.58
N LEU A 71 -14.53 14.10 -6.47
CA LEU A 71 -15.30 14.45 -5.27
C LEU A 71 -14.77 13.72 -4.02
N TRP A 72 -14.37 12.45 -4.15
CA TRP A 72 -13.87 11.68 -3.01
C TRP A 72 -12.53 12.22 -2.51
N CYS A 73 -11.61 12.63 -3.42
CA CYS A 73 -10.37 13.30 -3.04
C CYS A 73 -10.64 14.61 -2.31
N LYS A 74 -11.61 15.41 -2.78
CA LYS A 74 -12.03 16.66 -2.11
C LYS A 74 -12.59 16.42 -0.70
N VAL A 75 -13.43 15.41 -0.53
CA VAL A 75 -13.97 15.02 0.78
C VAL A 75 -12.84 14.60 1.72
N VAL A 76 -11.94 13.73 1.25
CA VAL A 76 -10.78 13.29 2.03
C VAL A 76 -9.93 14.48 2.48
N ARG A 77 -9.64 15.44 1.58
CA ARG A 77 -8.90 16.67 1.92
C ARG A 77 -9.63 17.56 2.92
N SER A 78 -10.96 17.64 2.82
CA SER A 78 -11.75 18.44 3.74
C SER A 78 -11.75 17.86 5.16
N ILE A 79 -11.63 16.54 5.29
CA ILE A 79 -11.61 15.83 6.57
C ILE A 79 -10.20 15.77 7.15
N HIS A 80 -9.20 15.49 6.31
CA HIS A 80 -7.84 15.16 6.75
C HIS A 80 -6.80 16.25 6.47
N GLY A 81 -7.16 17.32 5.79
CA GLY A 81 -6.24 18.40 5.41
C GLY A 81 -5.58 18.20 4.05
N LYS A 82 -4.74 19.17 3.66
CA LYS A 82 -4.10 19.22 2.33
C LYS A 82 -2.77 18.48 2.26
N ASP A 83 -2.06 18.34 3.37
CA ASP A 83 -0.79 17.62 3.40
C ASP A 83 -1.04 16.17 3.02
N ILE A 84 -0.39 15.73 1.95
CA ILE A 84 -0.65 14.43 1.38
C ILE A 84 0.04 13.39 2.28
N PHE A 85 -0.73 12.45 2.84
CA PHE A 85 -0.26 11.28 3.60
C PHE A 85 0.47 11.54 4.94
N ASN A 86 0.62 12.78 5.40
CA ASN A 86 1.24 13.12 6.70
C ASN A 86 0.25 13.21 7.89
N TRP A 87 -0.84 12.44 7.85
CA TRP A 87 -1.94 12.55 8.83
C TRP A 87 -1.74 11.74 10.10
N HIS A 88 -0.64 10.97 10.19
CA HIS A 88 -0.30 10.19 11.39
C HIS A 88 0.41 11.02 12.47
N THR A 89 0.78 12.27 12.17
CA THR A 89 1.57 13.12 13.08
C THR A 89 0.80 14.35 13.57
N THR A 90 -0.33 14.72 12.95
CA THR A 90 -1.14 15.88 13.33
C THR A 90 -2.40 15.48 14.08
N GLY A 91 -2.25 15.20 15.38
CA GLY A 91 -3.32 15.46 16.35
C GLY A 91 -4.12 14.26 16.85
N LYS A 92 -3.87 13.97 18.13
CA LYS A 92 -4.73 13.33 19.13
C LYS A 92 -5.11 11.87 18.87
N GLU A 93 -4.42 11.00 19.59
CA GLU A 93 -4.77 9.61 19.92
C GLU A 93 -6.11 9.45 20.67
N GLU A 94 -7.01 10.44 20.61
CA GLU A 94 -8.27 10.41 21.33
C GLU A 94 -9.40 9.99 20.39
N LYS A 95 -9.64 8.66 20.38
CA LYS A 95 -10.96 8.04 20.16
C LYS A 95 -11.68 8.31 18.85
N CYS A 96 -11.03 8.89 17.84
CA CYS A 96 -11.63 9.01 16.51
C CYS A 96 -11.52 7.68 15.75
N LEU A 97 -12.67 7.25 15.23
CA LEU A 97 -12.86 6.16 14.26
C LEU A 97 -11.57 5.91 13.46
N LYS A 98 -11.07 4.67 13.47
CA LYS A 98 -9.96 4.24 12.59
C LYS A 98 -10.40 4.48 11.14
N SER A 99 -10.15 5.68 10.63
CA SER A 99 -10.61 6.10 9.30
C SER A 99 -10.07 5.08 8.29
N PRO A 100 -10.88 4.63 7.32
CA PRO A 100 -10.36 3.82 6.20
C PRO A 100 -9.13 4.46 5.57
N TRP A 101 -9.08 5.80 5.59
CA TRP A 101 -7.96 6.58 5.11
C TRP A 101 -6.66 6.37 5.89
N ALA A 102 -6.73 6.18 7.21
CA ALA A 102 -5.57 5.86 8.04
C ALA A 102 -4.97 4.49 7.70
N SER A 103 -5.81 3.53 7.27
CA SER A 103 -5.35 2.22 6.79
C SER A 103 -4.67 2.30 5.42
N ILE A 104 -4.98 3.32 4.61
CA ILE A 104 -4.38 3.56 3.30
C ILE A 104 -3.06 4.33 3.44
N SER A 105 -3.03 5.38 4.28
CA SER A 105 -1.87 6.25 4.42
C SER A 105 -0.66 5.57 5.05
N GLY A 106 -0.86 4.65 6.00
CA GLY A 106 0.24 3.93 6.65
C GLY A 106 1.12 3.13 5.67
N PRO A 107 0.55 2.22 4.87
CA PRO A 107 1.27 1.52 3.80
C PRO A 107 1.87 2.45 2.75
N TRP A 108 1.19 3.55 2.41
CA TRP A 108 1.67 4.50 1.41
C TRP A 108 2.99 5.14 1.80
N LEU A 109 3.19 5.54 3.07
CA LEU A 109 4.44 6.15 3.55
C LEU A 109 5.69 5.31 3.25
N LYS A 110 5.55 3.98 3.20
CA LYS A 110 6.66 3.07 2.85
C LYS A 110 7.00 3.08 1.36
N ILE A 111 6.01 3.40 0.52
CA ILE A 111 6.15 3.43 -0.93
C ILE A 111 6.51 4.84 -1.39
N ASP A 112 6.10 5.88 -0.68
CA ASP A 112 6.37 7.27 -1.00
C ASP A 112 7.87 7.53 -1.20
N ALA A 113 8.72 6.96 -0.32
CA ALA A 113 10.17 7.02 -0.44
C ALA A 113 10.76 6.27 -1.66
N LEU A 114 10.00 5.37 -2.27
CA LEU A 114 10.38 4.60 -3.45
C LEU A 114 9.68 5.12 -4.73
N ALA A 115 8.70 6.01 -4.58
CA ALA A 115 7.92 6.53 -5.67
C ALA A 115 8.69 7.65 -6.36
N THR A 116 8.96 7.48 -7.65
CA THR A 116 9.57 8.53 -8.46
C THR A 116 8.50 9.29 -9.23
N PHE A 117 8.68 10.60 -9.33
CA PHE A 117 7.80 11.45 -10.10
C PHE A 117 8.14 11.32 -11.60
N ARG A 118 7.13 11.19 -12.45
CA ARG A 118 7.32 11.31 -13.90
C ARG A 118 7.02 12.74 -14.32
N LEU A 119 7.98 13.37 -14.99
CA LEU A 119 7.81 14.70 -15.56
C LEU A 119 6.62 14.69 -16.53
N GLY A 120 5.60 15.48 -16.16
CA GLY A 120 4.37 15.65 -16.93
C GLY A 120 4.33 16.99 -17.66
N ASN A 121 3.16 17.61 -17.70
CA ASN A 121 2.90 18.87 -18.41
C ASN A 121 3.39 20.15 -17.68
N GLY A 122 4.29 20.03 -16.70
CA GLY A 122 4.85 21.18 -15.97
C GLY A 122 3.94 21.81 -14.90
N ARG A 123 2.64 21.48 -14.83
CA ARG A 123 1.69 22.18 -13.90
C ARG A 123 1.95 21.93 -12.41
N ARG A 124 2.62 20.82 -12.09
CA ARG A 124 2.94 20.39 -10.72
C ARG A 124 4.45 20.24 -10.50
N ILE A 125 5.25 20.88 -11.36
CA ILE A 125 6.72 20.79 -11.29
C ILE A 125 7.26 22.18 -10.93
N ALA A 126 7.95 22.24 -9.80
CA ALA A 126 8.80 23.37 -9.45
C ALA A 126 10.12 23.23 -10.19
N PHE A 127 10.26 23.94 -11.31
CA PHE A 127 11.40 23.81 -12.24
C PHE A 127 12.78 23.78 -11.54
N TRP A 128 12.97 24.58 -10.50
CA TRP A 128 14.24 24.65 -9.77
C TRP A 128 14.37 23.68 -8.59
N LEU A 129 13.25 23.31 -7.96
CA LEU A 129 13.22 22.60 -6.68
C LEU A 129 12.92 21.11 -6.82
N ASP A 130 12.34 20.68 -7.94
CA ASP A 130 12.04 19.28 -8.16
C ASP A 130 13.22 18.58 -8.86
N PRO A 131 13.51 17.31 -8.51
CA PRO A 131 14.46 16.47 -9.24
C PRO A 131 13.97 16.20 -10.67
N TRP A 132 14.85 16.39 -11.66
CA TRP A 132 14.54 16.16 -13.08
C TRP A 132 15.02 14.79 -13.54
N GLU A 133 16.32 14.69 -13.85
CA GLU A 133 16.99 13.45 -14.30
C GLU A 133 17.98 12.94 -13.24
N SER A 134 18.47 13.82 -12.37
CA SER A 134 19.22 13.51 -11.16
C SER A 134 18.29 13.39 -9.95
N GLU A 135 18.66 12.61 -8.92
CA GLU A 135 17.94 12.59 -7.63
C GLU A 135 18.01 13.94 -6.87
N ILE A 136 18.74 14.92 -7.43
CA ILE A 136 18.91 16.26 -6.90
C ILE A 136 18.24 17.32 -7.80
N PRO A 137 17.67 18.40 -7.23
CA PRO A 137 17.08 19.51 -7.98
C PRO A 137 18.10 20.29 -8.82
N LEU A 138 17.65 20.92 -9.90
CA LEU A 138 18.52 21.76 -10.75
C LEU A 138 19.19 22.92 -9.98
N LEU A 139 18.51 23.46 -8.97
CA LEU A 139 19.06 24.52 -8.12
C LEU A 139 20.32 24.10 -7.35
N SER A 140 20.47 22.80 -7.09
CA SER A 140 21.61 22.24 -6.33
C SER A 140 22.77 21.81 -7.22
N LEU A 141 22.68 22.03 -8.53
CA LEU A 141 23.80 21.85 -9.45
C LEU A 141 24.65 23.12 -9.44
N ASP A 142 25.88 23.01 -8.91
CA ASP A 142 26.88 24.07 -9.04
C ASP A 142 27.35 24.11 -10.51
N PHE A 143 27.19 25.27 -11.16
CA PHE A 143 27.72 25.57 -12.50
C PHE A 143 29.00 26.40 -12.42
#